data_AF-A0A699QSQ2-F1
#
_entry.id   AF-A0A699QSQ2-F1
#
_cell.length_a   1.000
_cell.length_b   1.000
_cell.length_c   1.000
_cell.angle_alpha   90.00
_cell.angle_beta   90.00
_cell.angle_gamma   90.00
#
_symmetry.space_group_name_H-M   'P 1'
#
loop_
_entity.id
_entity.type
_entity.pdbx_description
1 polymer ?
#
loop_
_entity_poly.entity_id
_entity_poly.type
_entity_poly.pdbx_seq_one_letter_code
_entity_poly.pdbx_strand_id
1 'polypeptide(L)' 'GTKVIVLEDTEEYISYAPKEETKAQDRRPFDLLVIVNPTLQKKGNKSALFFEGCLSVDGFRGMVE' A
#
# COMPACT_ATOMS: atom_id res chain seq x y z
N GLY A 1 -18.42 -8.63 12.66
CA GLY A 1 -17.69 -7.35 12.69
C GLY A 1 -17.86 -6.65 11.37
N THR A 2 -17.94 -5.33 11.38
CA THR A 2 -17.99 -4.49 10.17
C THR A 2 -16.71 -4.64 9.35
N LYS A 3 -16.82 -4.77 8.02
CA LYS A 3 -15.68 -4.91 7.11
C LYS A 3 -15.55 -3.64 6.26
N VAL A 4 -14.63 -2.76 6.64
CA VAL A 4 -14.40 -1.50 5.95
C VAL A 4 -12.90 -1.26 5.86
N ILE A 5 -12.44 -0.81 4.70
CA ILE A 5 -11.07 -0.32 4.49
C ILE A 5 -11.12 1.06 3.84
N VAL A 6 -10.12 1.87 4.18
CA VAL A 6 -9.90 3.20 3.60
C VAL A 6 -8.43 3.28 3.21
N LEU A 7 -8.15 3.78 2.02
CA LEU A 7 -6.81 3.92 1.47
C LEU A 7 -6.71 5.22 0.66
N GLU A 8 -5.55 5.86 0.75
CA GLU A 8 -5.17 7.06 0.03
C GLU A 8 -3.64 7.08 -0.08
N ASP A 9 -3.10 7.56 -1.20
CA ASP A 9 -1.69 7.87 -1.35
C ASP A 9 -1.56 9.13 -2.22
N THR A 10 -1.14 10.24 -1.62
CA THR A 10 -1.13 11.55 -2.28
C THR A 10 0.21 11.84 -2.95
N GLU A 11 0.25 12.81 -3.86
CA GLU A 11 1.52 13.30 -4.43
C GLU A 11 2.48 13.77 -3.33
N GLU A 12 1.96 14.41 -2.29
CA GLU A 12 2.73 14.86 -1.13
C GLU A 12 3.41 13.67 -0.42
N TYR A 13 2.66 12.60 -0.13
CA TYR A 13 3.19 11.42 0.57
C TYR A 13 4.23 10.66 -0.25
N ILE A 14 4.03 10.58 -1.57
CA ILE A 14 4.99 9.95 -2.47
C ILE A 14 6.26 10.81 -2.59
N SER A 15 6.14 12.14 -2.52
CA SER A 15 7.27 13.06 -2.65
C SER A 15 8.33 12.93 -1.54
N TYR A 16 7.96 12.36 -0.39
CA TYR A 16 8.90 12.11 0.72
C TYR A 16 9.84 10.92 0.48
N ALA A 17 9.58 10.07 -0.52
CA ALA A 17 10.39 8.91 -0.83
C ALA A 17 11.33 9.15 -2.04
N PRO A 18 12.48 8.46 -2.11
CA PRO A 18 13.38 8.54 -3.27
C PRO A 18 12.69 8.15 -4.59
N LYS A 19 13.02 8.87 -5.67
CA LYS A 19 12.43 8.61 -7.00
C LYS A 19 12.70 7.21 -7.53
N GLU A 20 13.88 6.66 -7.27
CA GLU A 20 14.21 5.29 -7.68
C GLU A 20 13.39 4.24 -6.91
N GLU A 21 13.11 4.49 -5.63
CA GLU A 21 12.32 3.59 -4.79
C GLU A 21 10.84 3.59 -5.20
N THR A 22 10.25 4.78 -5.33
CA THR A 22 8.85 4.94 -5.77
C THR A 22 8.62 4.34 -7.16
N LYS A 23 9.59 4.48 -8.07
CA LYS A 23 9.58 3.84 -9.39
C LYS A 23 9.68 2.31 -9.30
N ALA A 24 10.55 1.77 -8.45
CA ALA A 24 10.69 0.32 -8.27
C ALA A 24 9.42 -0.32 -7.67
N GLN A 25 8.73 0.40 -6.78
CA GLN A 25 7.47 -0.02 -6.16
C GLN A 25 6.23 0.17 -7.05
N ASP A 26 6.38 0.77 -8.24
CA ASP A 26 5.27 1.25 -9.08
C ASP A 26 4.24 2.09 -8.29
N ARG A 27 4.73 2.90 -7.33
CA ARG A 27 3.91 3.70 -6.42
C ARG A 27 3.40 4.95 -7.15
N ARG A 28 2.08 5.13 -7.21
CA ARG A 28 1.41 6.23 -7.92
C ARG A 28 0.28 6.80 -7.07
N PRO A 29 0.03 8.11 -7.15
CA PRO A 29 -1.01 8.72 -6.33
C PRO A 29 -2.39 8.24 -6.77
N PHE A 30 -3.31 8.15 -5.81
CA PHE A 30 -4.72 7.88 -6.06
C PHE A 30 -5.60 8.57 -5.02
N ASP A 31 -6.80 8.97 -5.45
CA ASP A 31 -7.77 9.64 -4.60
C ASP A 31 -8.26 8.74 -3.46
N LEU A 32 -8.72 9.35 -2.38
CA LEU A 32 -9.35 8.66 -1.24
C LEU A 32 -10.37 7.60 -1.71
N LEU A 33 -10.10 6.33 -1.35
CA LEU A 33 -10.94 5.20 -1.66
C LEU A 33 -11.49 4.56 -0.39
N VAL A 34 -12.82 4.45 -0.31
CA VAL A 34 -13.54 3.77 0.77
C VAL A 34 -14.22 2.52 0.20
N ILE A 35 -13.94 1.35 0.77
CA ILE A 35 -14.55 0.08 0.34
C ILE A 35 -15.23 -0.60 1.52
N VAL A 36 -16.52 -0.87 1.36
CA VAL A 36 -17.35 -1.58 2.33
C VAL A 36 -17.56 -3.02 1.85
N ASN A 37 -17.35 -3.97 2.75
CA ASN A 37 -17.43 -5.42 2.49
C ASN A 37 -16.58 -5.90 1.29
N PRO A 38 -15.28 -5.57 1.23
CA PRO A 38 -14.43 -5.91 0.08
C PRO A 38 -14.23 -7.42 -0.10
N THR A 39 -14.12 -7.84 -1.35
CA THR A 39 -13.57 -9.14 -1.77
C THR A 39 -12.39 -8.90 -2.71
N LEU A 40 -11.26 -9.56 -2.46
CA LEU A 40 -10.04 -9.43 -3.26
C LEU A 40 -9.80 -10.72 -4.04
N GLN A 41 -9.47 -10.60 -5.32
CA GLN A 41 -9.04 -11.72 -6.18
C GLN A 41 -7.78 -11.31 -6.95
N LYS A 42 -6.80 -12.21 -7.02
CA LYS A 42 -5.57 -11.99 -7.80
C LYS A 42 -5.90 -12.04 -9.30
N LYS A 43 -5.43 -11.05 -10.07
CA LYS A 43 -5.57 -11.04 -11.54
C LYS A 43 -4.51 -11.89 -12.25
N GLY A 44 -3.48 -12.37 -11.55
CA GLY A 44 -2.39 -13.20 -12.09
C GLY A 44 -1.42 -13.65 -10.99
N ASN A 45 -0.26 -14.17 -11.39
CA ASN A 45 0.70 -14.82 -10.48
C ASN A 45 1.96 -14.00 -10.20
N LYS A 46 2.02 -12.73 -10.64
CA LYS A 46 3.16 -11.85 -10.33
C LYS A 46 3.10 -11.41 -8.86
N SER A 47 4.24 -11.41 -8.19
CA SER A 47 4.45 -10.89 -6.83
C SER A 47 5.60 -9.88 -6.81
N ALA A 48 5.76 -9.17 -5.69
CA ALA A 48 6.87 -8.24 -5.47
C ALA A 48 7.22 -8.21 -3.98
N LEU A 49 8.49 -8.03 -3.64
CA LEU A 49 8.95 -8.13 -2.26
C LEU A 49 9.49 -6.78 -1.78
N PHE A 50 8.81 -6.16 -0.80
CA PHE A 50 9.19 -4.87 -0.24
C PHE A 50 9.02 -4.84 1.28
N PHE A 51 9.57 -3.81 1.92
CA PHE A 51 9.36 -3.56 3.34
C PHE A 51 7.97 -2.95 3.58
N GLU A 52 7.19 -3.56 4.46
CA GLU A 52 5.92 -3.03 4.94
C GLU A 52 5.99 -2.66 6.43
N GLY A 53 5.17 -1.67 6.82
CA GLY A 53 4.93 -1.29 8.20
C GLY A 53 3.44 -1.29 8.50
N CYS A 54 3.09 -1.32 9.78
CA CYS A 54 1.69 -1.28 10.23
C CYS A 54 1.56 -0.37 11.45
N LEU A 55 0.54 0.49 11.47
CA LEU A 55 0.26 1.37 12.62
C LEU A 55 -0.02 0.59 13.91
N SER A 56 -0.50 -0.65 13.79
CA SER A 56 -0.74 -1.53 14.94
C SER A 56 0.53 -2.23 15.46
N VAL A 57 1.67 -2.10 14.76
CA VAL A 57 2.97 -2.68 15.14
C VAL A 57 4.05 -1.59 15.00
N ASP A 58 4.07 -0.70 15.97
CA ASP A 58 4.88 0.52 15.92
C ASP A 58 6.40 0.24 15.92
N GLY A 59 7.15 1.04 15.15
CA GLY A 59 8.61 0.97 15.07
C GLY A 59 9.22 -0.19 14.27
N PHE A 60 8.43 -1.19 13.86
CA PHE A 60 8.94 -2.36 13.12
C PHE A 60 8.57 -2.33 11.63
N ARG A 61 9.40 -3.01 10.83
CA ARG A 61 9.19 -3.27 9.39
C ARG A 61 9.57 -4.72 9.07
N GLY A 62 8.92 -5.31 8.09
CA GLY A 62 9.22 -6.66 7.61
C GLY A 62 9.11 -6.75 6.08
N MET A 63 9.85 -7.70 5.49
CA MET A 63 9.74 -8.00 4.05
C MET A 63 8.49 -8.86 3.80
N VAL A 64 7.63 -8.43 2.88
CA VAL A 64 6.35 -9.08 2.53
C VAL A 64 6.26 -9.24 1.01
N GLU A 65 5.83 -10.42 0.55
CA GLU A 65 5.64 -10.78 -0.88
C GLU A 65 4.23 -10.49 -1.41
#